data_AF-A0A8T4ZP81-F1
#
_entry.id   AF-A0A8T4ZP81-F1
#
_cell.length_a   1.000
_cell.length_b   1.000
_cell.length_c   1.000
_cell.angle_alpha   90.00
_cell.angle_beta   90.00
_cell.angle_gamma   90.00
#
_symmetry.space_group_name_H-M   'P 1'
#
loop_
_entity.id
_entity.type
_entity.pdbx_description
1 polymer ?
#
loop_
_entity_poly.entity_id
_entity_poly.type
_entity_poly.pdbx_seq_one_letter_code
_entity_poly.pdbx_strand_id
1 'polypeptide(L)' 'MNLGEISEPERKRRKGRRKARVAFSAVSVPLPVLEEIDKLIKELGYWPSRSAFVREACVEKIEREIERMEKLKEK' A
#
# COMPACT_ATOMS: atom_id res chain seq x y z
N MET A 1 -2.33 -33.91 42.19
CA MET A 1 -3.03 -33.77 40.91
C MET A 1 -2.10 -33.05 39.94
N ASN A 2 -1.57 -33.77 38.95
CA ASN A 2 -0.75 -33.21 37.87
C ASN A 2 -1.66 -32.94 36.68
N LEU A 3 -1.83 -31.67 36.35
CA LEU A 3 -2.44 -31.13 35.13
C LEU A 3 -1.78 -29.75 34.97
N GLY A 4 -1.01 -29.40 33.96
CA GLY A 4 -0.52 -30.09 32.78
C GLY A 4 0.38 -29.04 32.14
N GLU A 5 1.61 -29.42 31.80
CA GLU A 5 2.56 -28.54 31.14
C GLU A 5 1.91 -28.01 29.87
N ILE A 6 1.80 -26.68 29.77
CA ILE A 6 1.36 -26.02 28.55
C ILE A 6 2.38 -26.41 27.49
N SER A 7 2.00 -27.39 26.67
CA SER A 7 2.83 -27.93 25.62
C SER A 7 3.33 -26.79 24.72
N GLU A 8 4.58 -26.89 24.28
CA GLU A 8 5.27 -25.87 23.49
C GLU A 8 4.78 -25.64 22.03
N PRO A 9 3.83 -26.37 21.38
CA PRO A 9 3.61 -26.15 19.95
C PRO A 9 2.85 -24.86 19.63
N GLU A 10 2.15 -24.24 20.60
CA GLU A 10 1.41 -23.00 20.36
C GLU A 10 2.29 -21.73 20.33
N ARG A 11 3.49 -21.76 20.94
CA ARG A 11 4.45 -20.65 20.86
C ARG A 11 5.11 -20.49 19.48
N LYS A 12 5.10 -21.53 18.63
CA LYS A 12 5.84 -21.55 17.34
C LYS A 12 5.06 -21.08 16.11
N ARG A 13 3.78 -20.71 16.23
CA ARG A 13 2.96 -20.23 15.09
C ARG A 13 3.02 -18.73 14.81
N ARG A 14 3.75 -17.95 15.61
CA ARG A 14 4.13 -16.56 15.26
C ARG A 14 5.46 -16.53 14.48
N LYS A 15 5.61 -17.35 13.44
CA LYS A 15 6.68 -17.11 12.46
C LYS A 15 6.35 -15.80 11.75
N GLY A 16 6.93 -14.72 12.25
CA GLY A 16 6.74 -13.37 11.74
C GLY A 16 6.82 -13.36 10.22
N ARG A 17 5.74 -12.91 9.60
CA ARG A 17 5.69 -12.58 8.17
C ARG A 17 6.89 -11.66 7.94
N ARG A 18 7.95 -12.14 7.27
CA ARG A 18 9.09 -11.30 6.90
C ARG A 18 8.52 -10.16 6.05
N LYS A 19 8.28 -9.00 6.66
CA LYS A 19 7.85 -7.81 5.92
C LYS A 19 8.95 -7.55 4.90
N ALA A 20 8.61 -7.64 3.61
CA ALA A 20 9.51 -7.17 2.57
C ALA A 20 9.95 -5.77 2.97
N ARG A 21 11.28 -5.54 3.01
CA ARG A 21 11.82 -4.22 3.35
C ARG A 21 11.56 -3.32 2.16
N VAL A 22 10.47 -2.56 2.23
CA VAL A 22 10.16 -1.51 1.25
C VAL A 22 10.86 -0.23 1.71
N ALA A 23 11.65 0.38 0.83
CA ALA A 23 12.20 1.71 1.04
C ALA A 23 11.19 2.76 0.57
N PHE A 24 11.07 3.85 1.32
CA PHE A 24 10.17 4.96 1.00
C PHE A 24 10.96 6.24 0.84
N SER A 25 10.51 7.11 -0.06
CA SER A 25 10.98 8.48 -0.23
C SER A 25 9.81 9.45 -0.13
N ALA A 26 10.11 10.74 0.06
CA ALA A 26 9.10 11.79 0.12
C ALA A 26 9.02 12.54 -1.21
N VAL A 27 7.82 13.01 -1.54
CA VAL A 27 7.55 13.91 -2.67
C VAL A 27 6.75 15.11 -2.16
N SER A 28 7.00 16.28 -2.72
CA SER A 28 6.21 17.48 -2.45
C SER A 28 4.98 17.51 -3.35
N VAL A 29 3.82 17.78 -2.76
CA VAL A 29 2.53 17.90 -3.46
C VAL A 29 1.88 19.21 -3.02
N PRO A 30 1.29 20.00 -3.94
CA PRO A 30 0.56 21.22 -3.56
C PRO A 30 -0.55 20.93 -2.54
N LEU A 31 -0.71 21.81 -1.56
CA LEU A 31 -1.75 21.66 -0.52
C LEU A 31 -3.16 21.50 -1.09
N PRO A 32 -3.61 22.28 -2.11
CA PRO A 32 -4.94 22.09 -2.68
C PRO A 32 -5.18 20.69 -3.24
N VAL A 33 -4.13 20.05 -3.79
CA VAL A 33 -4.24 18.67 -4.29
C VAL A 33 -4.39 17.68 -3.14
N LEU A 34 -3.70 17.90 -2.02
CA LEU A 34 -3.86 17.07 -0.82
C LEU A 34 -5.27 17.20 -0.22
N GLU A 35 -5.86 18.41 -0.24
CA GLU A 35 -7.22 18.65 0.23
C GLU A 35 -8.26 17.90 -0.61
N GLU A 36 -8.10 17.88 -1.94
CA GLU A 36 -8.96 17.09 -2.83
C GLU A 36 -8.81 15.58 -2.56
N ILE A 37 -7.59 15.09 -2.31
CA ILE A 37 -7.37 13.69 -1.91
C ILE A 37 -8.11 13.37 -0.61
N ASP A 38 -8.02 14.24 0.40
CA ASP A 38 -8.73 14.04 1.67
C ASP A 38 -10.24 14.02 1.51
N LYS A 39 -10.78 14.88 0.64
CA LYS A 39 -12.20 14.90 0.30
C LYS A 39 -12.63 13.59 -0.33
N LEU A 40 -11.89 13.09 -1.33
CA LEU A 40 -12.18 11.80 -1.97
C LEU A 40 -12.14 10.63 -0.97
N ILE A 41 -11.13 10.61 -0.09
CA ILE A 41 -11.01 9.58 0.95
C ILE A 41 -12.21 9.61 1.88
N LYS A 42 -12.63 10.81 2.30
CA LYS A 42 -13.77 11.00 3.20
C LYS A 42 -15.10 10.62 2.55
N GLU A 43 -15.31 11.00 1.30
CA GLU A 43 -16.57 10.77 0.57
C GLU A 43 -16.73 9.31 0.15
N LEU A 44 -15.67 8.66 -0.31
CA LEU A 44 -15.73 7.30 -0.85
C LEU A 44 -15.42 6.22 0.20
N GLY A 45 -14.58 6.52 1.19
CA GLY A 45 -14.25 5.60 2.29
C GLY A 45 -13.42 4.37 1.89
N TYR A 46 -12.93 4.28 0.64
CA TYR A 46 -12.18 3.12 0.16
C TYR A 46 -10.75 3.04 0.71
N TRP A 47 -10.11 4.20 0.87
CA TRP A 47 -8.70 4.26 1.28
C TRP A 47 -8.57 4.59 2.77
N PRO A 48 -7.78 3.81 3.52
CA PRO A 48 -7.56 4.08 4.95
C PRO A 48 -6.59 5.24 5.20
N SER A 49 -5.93 5.79 4.17
CA SER A 49 -4.93 6.87 4.29
C SER A 49 -4.61 7.52 2.94
N ARG A 50 -4.06 8.75 2.96
CA ARG A 50 -3.49 9.41 1.77
C ARG A 50 -2.48 8.53 1.03
N SER A 51 -1.62 7.82 1.75
CA SER A 51 -0.62 6.95 1.12
C SER A 51 -1.23 5.73 0.42
N ALA A 52 -2.40 5.24 0.86
CA ALA A 52 -3.10 4.18 0.15
C ALA A 52 -3.65 4.67 -1.19
N PHE A 53 -4.30 5.84 -1.18
CA PHE A 53 -4.75 6.52 -2.40
C PHE A 53 -3.60 6.80 -3.37
N VAL A 54 -2.52 7.43 -2.89
CA VAL A 54 -1.38 7.80 -3.74
C VAL A 54 -0.69 6.58 -4.35
N ARG A 55 -0.55 5.47 -3.60
CA ARG A 55 0.04 4.25 -4.15
C ARG A 55 -0.78 3.70 -5.32
N GLU A 56 -2.09 3.64 -5.16
CA GLU A 56 -2.99 3.16 -6.22
C GLU A 56 -2.93 4.09 -7.45
N ALA A 57 -3.06 5.41 -7.24
CA ALA A 57 -2.97 6.40 -8.30
C ALA A 57 -1.61 6.37 -9.03
N CYS A 58 -0.51 6.12 -8.32
CA CYS A 58 0.81 5.97 -8.94
C CYS A 58 0.88 4.72 -9.83
N VAL A 59 0.37 3.57 -9.36
CA VAL A 59 0.35 2.34 -10.17
C VAL A 59 -0.47 2.55 -11.43
N GLU A 60 -1.69 3.06 -11.29
CA GLU A 60 -2.58 3.34 -12.41
C GLU A 60 -1.95 4.31 -13.44
N LYS A 61 -1.27 5.36 -12.95
CA LYS A 61 -0.58 6.30 -13.84
C LYS A 61 0.62 5.66 -14.54
N ILE A 62 1.41 4.85 -13.86
CA ILE A 62 2.55 4.15 -14.44
C ILE A 62 2.08 3.21 -15.56
N GLU A 63 1.05 2.40 -15.31
CA GLU A 63 0.49 1.47 -16.31
C GLU A 63 0.04 2.21 -17.57
N ARG A 64 -0.75 3.28 -17.41
CA ARG A 64 -1.21 4.13 -18.53
C ARG A 64 -0.06 4.70 -19.36
N GLU A 65 1.03 5.10 -18.73
CA GLU A 65 2.18 5.69 -19.43
C GLU A 65 3.05 4.60 -20.10
N ILE A 66 3.18 3.41 -19.51
CA ILE A 66 3.84 2.27 -20.16
C ILE A 66 3.09 1.90 -21.44
N GLU A 67 1.76 1.74 -21.38
CA GLU A 67 0.95 1.46 -22.57
C GLU A 67 1.09 2.55 -23.65
N ARG A 68 1.16 3.82 -23.25
CA ARG A 68 1.37 4.93 -24.19
C ARG A 68 2.74 4.82 -24.87
N MET A 69 3.78 4.49 -24.12
CA MET A 69 5.14 4.33 -24.65
C MET A 69 5.25 3.15 -25.62
N GLU A 70 4.53 2.05 -25.36
CA GLU A 70 4.48 0.90 -26.27
C GLU A 70 3.80 1.27 -27.60
N LYS A 71 2.63 1.93 -27.55
CA LYS A 71 1.92 2.42 -28.74
C LYS A 71 2.73 3.41 -29.58
N LEU A 72 3.64 4.16 -28.95
CA LEU A 72 4.53 5.09 -29.65
C LEU A 72 5.70 4.38 -30.35
N LYS A 73 6.13 3.20 -29.87
CA LYS A 73 7.21 2.40 -30.47
C LYS A 73 6.75 1.57 -31.67
N GLU A 74 5.45 1.29 -31.76
CA GLU A 74 4.84 0.54 -32.86
C GLU A 74 4.55 1.42 -34.10
N LYS A 75 4.74 2.74 -34.01
CA LYS A 75 4.62 3.70 -35.11
C LYS A 75 5.98 4.08 -35.68
#